data_AF-A0A847GNH1-F1
#
_entry.id   AF-A0A847GNH1-F1
#
_cell.length_a   1.000
_cell.length_b   1.000
_cell.length_c   1.000
_cell.angle_alpha   90.00
_cell.angle_beta   90.00
_cell.angle_gamma   90.00
#
_symmetry.space_group_name_H-M   'P 1'
#
loop_
_entity.id
_entity.type
_entity.pdbx_description
1 polymer ?
#
loop_
_entity_poly.entity_id
_entity_poly.type
_entity_poly.pdbx_seq_one_letter_code
_entity_poly.pdbx_strand_id
1 'polypeptide(L)'
;MRTAEGDARTPLQLNAVPHPARGGAAVQLFADWQTACAHLRDHWLTAPECQAWALVAPAYTSLLDPGDADARYRYAEQARITAGSSAQPLYDLCVAAVALEAGDAARLQWVQDDGRVTAAMGTSGVVLLIEGVVRTAFVAGQGDPQATKDGQRRRLERRGLPRERPLRSGGHGGDPHGPQSRRPWEDKWSAEERLYYRVFRPAVQLVKRAQHRSRDMRGGIVRADYALLKGLLPTRSRLKYEDWLELRRACRPESPSGPPQDPRPAAVTDGTGKN
;
A
#
# COMPACT_ATOMS: atom_id res chain seq x y z
N MET A 1 44.04 -14.18 20.95
CA MET A 1 42.68 -14.52 20.48
C MET A 1 41.73 -13.44 20.97
N ARG A 2 41.31 -12.52 20.09
CA ARG A 2 40.34 -11.47 20.42
C ARG A 2 38.93 -12.03 20.21
N THR A 3 38.11 -11.94 21.24
CA THR A 3 36.68 -12.23 21.24
C THR A 3 35.90 -11.07 20.64
N ALA A 4 34.99 -11.39 19.72
CA ALA A 4 33.70 -10.74 19.46
C ALA A 4 33.65 -9.20 19.46
N GLU A 5 33.90 -8.58 18.30
CA GLU A 5 33.14 -7.39 17.91
C GLU A 5 31.86 -7.89 17.23
N GLY A 6 30.80 -8.00 18.04
CA GLY A 6 29.46 -8.17 17.53
C GLY A 6 29.11 -6.94 16.72
N ASP A 7 29.01 -7.14 15.40
CA ASP A 7 28.36 -6.23 14.46
C ASP A 7 27.02 -5.81 15.07
N ALA A 8 27.00 -4.62 15.68
CA ALA A 8 25.83 -4.05 16.32
C ALA A 8 24.89 -3.66 15.20
N ARG A 9 24.19 -4.65 14.64
CA ARG A 9 23.23 -4.47 13.56
C ARG A 9 22.19 -3.46 14.03
N THR A 10 22.27 -2.25 13.49
CA THR A 10 21.27 -1.21 13.75
C THR A 10 19.91 -1.78 13.35
N PRO A 11 18.94 -1.86 14.26
CA PRO A 11 17.60 -2.35 13.93
C PRO A 11 16.94 -1.44 12.89
N LEU A 12 15.86 -1.92 12.26
CA LEU A 12 15.05 -1.13 11.33
C LEU A 12 14.74 0.26 11.91
N GLN A 13 15.01 1.31 11.13
CA GLN A 13 14.70 2.68 11.50
C GLN A 13 13.24 2.97 11.21
N LEU A 14 12.45 3.17 12.26
CA LEU A 14 11.01 3.44 12.16
C LEU A 14 10.76 4.92 11.84
N ASN A 15 9.74 5.15 11.03
CA ASN A 15 9.41 6.45 10.46
C ASN A 15 7.95 6.80 10.75
N ALA A 16 7.66 8.09 10.80
CA ALA A 16 6.31 8.61 10.90
C ALA A 16 5.78 9.06 9.54
N VAL A 17 4.46 9.05 9.40
CA VAL A 17 3.74 9.55 8.23
C VAL A 17 2.71 10.60 8.66
N PRO A 18 2.28 11.50 7.75
CA PRO A 18 1.22 12.46 8.08
C PRO A 18 -0.07 11.77 8.53
N HIS A 19 -0.72 12.30 9.56
CA HIS A 19 -2.02 11.81 10.00
C HIS A 19 -3.14 12.42 9.14
N PRO A 20 -3.92 11.62 8.39
CA PRO A 20 -4.85 12.14 7.37
C PRO A 20 -5.99 12.99 7.95
N ALA A 21 -6.41 12.74 9.20
CA ALA A 21 -7.48 13.51 9.87
C ALA A 21 -6.97 14.70 10.70
N ARG A 22 -5.65 14.82 10.94
CA ARG A 22 -5.10 15.77 11.92
C ARG A 22 -4.00 16.58 11.24
N GLY A 23 -4.39 17.69 10.64
CA GLY A 23 -3.48 18.57 9.87
C GLY A 23 -2.22 18.92 10.66
N GLY A 24 -1.06 18.67 10.05
CA GLY A 24 0.26 18.93 10.66
C GLY A 24 0.72 17.88 11.69
N ALA A 25 -0.13 16.94 12.11
CA ALA A 25 0.29 15.85 12.98
C ALA A 25 0.93 14.71 12.17
N ALA A 26 1.90 14.04 12.79
CA ALA A 26 2.49 12.81 12.28
C ALA A 26 2.16 11.65 13.21
N VAL A 27 2.10 10.44 12.63
CA VAL A 27 1.85 9.20 13.35
C VAL A 27 2.92 8.18 12.97
N GLN A 28 3.44 7.44 13.95
CA GLN A 28 4.40 6.38 13.64
C GLN A 28 3.73 5.31 12.77
N LEU A 29 4.44 4.85 11.74
CA LEU A 29 3.92 3.84 10.83
C LEU A 29 3.81 2.47 11.52
N PHE A 30 4.72 2.11 12.41
CA PHE A 30 4.59 0.93 13.27
C PHE A 30 5.19 1.20 14.64
N ALA A 31 4.69 0.50 15.66
CA ALA A 31 5.17 0.66 17.03
C ALA A 31 6.60 0.11 17.25
N ASP A 32 6.97 -0.95 16.52
CA ASP A 32 8.27 -1.60 16.61
C ASP A 32 8.66 -2.27 15.28
N TRP A 33 9.93 -2.68 15.17
CA TRP A 33 10.46 -3.30 13.95
C TRP A 33 9.84 -4.67 13.68
N GLN A 34 9.43 -5.40 14.73
CA GLN A 34 8.80 -6.72 14.61
C GLN A 34 7.44 -6.58 13.90
N THR A 35 6.66 -5.59 14.31
CA THR A 35 5.37 -5.24 13.72
C THR A 35 5.55 -4.77 12.28
N ALA A 36 6.56 -3.91 12.02
CA ALA A 36 6.90 -3.50 10.67
C ALA A 36 7.26 -4.69 9.76
N CYS A 37 8.13 -5.58 10.22
CA CYS A 37 8.54 -6.77 9.45
C CYS A 37 7.37 -7.74 9.25
N ALA A 38 6.54 -7.96 10.27
CA ALA A 38 5.33 -8.77 10.15
C ALA A 38 4.38 -8.17 9.12
N HIS A 39 4.21 -6.84 9.13
CA HIS A 39 3.38 -6.13 8.17
C HIS A 39 3.92 -6.26 6.74
N LEU A 40 5.20 -5.99 6.51
CA LEU A 40 5.83 -6.15 5.19
C LEU A 40 5.69 -7.58 4.66
N ARG A 41 5.93 -8.59 5.51
CA ARG A 41 5.70 -9.99 5.16
C ARG A 41 4.26 -10.24 4.71
N ASP A 42 3.32 -9.75 5.49
CA ASP A 42 1.90 -10.06 5.37
C ASP A 42 1.20 -9.32 4.23
N HIS A 43 1.63 -8.10 3.92
CA HIS A 43 0.96 -7.20 2.97
C HIS A 43 1.82 -6.86 1.75
N TRP A 44 3.15 -6.78 1.89
CA TRP A 44 4.04 -6.38 0.79
C TRP A 44 4.66 -7.55 0.05
N LEU A 45 4.95 -8.65 0.76
CA LEU A 45 5.61 -9.83 0.19
C LEU A 45 4.65 -10.97 -0.15
N THR A 46 3.46 -10.98 0.44
CA THR A 46 2.49 -12.06 0.22
C THR A 46 1.63 -11.80 -1.01
N ALA A 47 1.44 -12.83 -1.83
CA ALA A 47 0.52 -12.76 -2.96
C ALA A 47 -0.96 -12.84 -2.51
N PRO A 48 -1.89 -12.18 -3.23
CA PRO A 48 -1.62 -11.37 -4.42
C PRO A 48 -1.36 -9.88 -4.11
N GLU A 49 -1.39 -9.45 -2.85
CA GLU A 49 -1.15 -8.05 -2.47
C GLU A 49 0.19 -7.49 -2.99
N CYS A 50 1.26 -8.30 -3.01
CA CYS A 50 2.56 -7.88 -3.57
C CYS A 50 2.48 -7.43 -5.05
N GLN A 51 1.59 -8.01 -5.85
CA GLN A 51 1.39 -7.63 -7.25
C GLN A 51 0.69 -6.28 -7.36
N ALA A 52 -0.21 -5.99 -6.41
CA ALA A 52 -0.87 -4.70 -6.35
C ALA A 52 0.07 -3.60 -5.82
N TRP A 53 0.92 -3.92 -4.85
CA TRP A 53 1.97 -3.00 -4.41
C TRP A 53 2.95 -2.65 -5.53
N ALA A 54 3.27 -3.58 -6.43
CA ALA A 54 4.06 -3.27 -7.63
C ALA A 54 3.39 -2.24 -8.57
N LEU A 55 2.06 -2.09 -8.51
CA LEU A 55 1.33 -1.04 -9.24
C LEU A 55 1.24 0.27 -8.44
N VAL A 56 1.11 0.19 -7.12
CA VAL A 56 1.04 1.36 -6.22
C VAL A 56 2.39 2.05 -6.09
N ALA A 57 3.46 1.26 -5.94
CA ALA A 57 4.83 1.68 -5.75
C ALA A 57 5.75 0.94 -6.74
N PRO A 58 5.87 1.41 -8.00
CA PRO A 58 6.63 0.71 -9.04
C PRO A 58 8.09 0.41 -8.69
N ALA A 59 8.72 1.22 -7.84
CA ALA A 59 10.07 0.96 -7.33
C ALA A 59 10.21 -0.38 -6.57
N TYR A 60 9.09 -0.99 -6.14
CA TYR A 60 9.07 -2.34 -5.57
C TYR A 60 9.73 -3.37 -6.50
N THR A 61 9.50 -3.28 -7.81
CA THR A 61 10.01 -4.28 -8.78
C THR A 61 11.53 -4.22 -8.95
N SER A 62 12.16 -3.12 -8.56
CA SER A 62 13.62 -2.99 -8.52
C SER A 62 14.23 -3.72 -7.31
N LEU A 63 13.43 -3.98 -6.27
CA LEU A 63 13.86 -4.73 -5.09
C LEU A 63 13.54 -6.22 -5.22
N LEU A 64 12.32 -6.56 -5.68
CA LEU A 64 11.81 -7.92 -5.70
C LEU A 64 10.86 -8.12 -6.89
N ASP A 65 10.98 -9.27 -7.55
CA ASP A 65 9.98 -9.72 -8.52
C ASP A 65 8.70 -10.20 -7.78
N PRO A 66 7.52 -9.57 -8.00
CA PRO A 66 6.25 -10.04 -7.43
C PRO A 66 5.81 -11.42 -7.98
N GLY A 67 6.46 -11.96 -9.00
CA GLY A 67 6.30 -13.34 -9.50
C GLY A 67 7.14 -14.38 -8.75
N ASP A 68 8.28 -14.00 -8.17
CA ASP A 68 9.23 -14.93 -7.52
C ASP A 68 8.90 -15.14 -6.03
N ALA A 69 8.18 -16.22 -5.73
CA ALA A 69 7.80 -16.57 -4.36
C ALA A 69 9.01 -16.92 -3.47
N ASP A 70 10.05 -17.52 -4.03
CA ASP A 70 11.23 -17.96 -3.26
C ASP A 70 12.11 -16.76 -2.89
N ALA A 71 12.26 -15.77 -3.79
CA ALA A 71 12.92 -14.51 -3.46
C ALA A 71 12.19 -13.77 -2.33
N ARG A 72 10.86 -13.65 -2.39
CA ARG A 72 10.06 -12.99 -1.33
C ARG A 72 10.14 -13.72 0.00
N TYR A 73 10.11 -15.06 -0.01
CA TYR A 73 10.31 -15.86 1.20
C TYR A 73 11.70 -15.63 1.82
N ARG A 74 12.77 -15.70 1.00
CA ARG A 74 14.14 -15.44 1.45
C ARG A 74 14.31 -14.03 2.00
N TYR A 75 13.70 -13.04 1.37
CA TYR A 75 13.71 -11.66 1.84
C TYR A 75 13.08 -11.53 3.23
N ALA A 76 11.91 -12.14 3.46
CA ALA A 76 11.24 -12.14 4.76
C ALA A 76 12.07 -12.83 5.86
N GLU A 77 12.70 -13.97 5.55
CA GLU A 77 13.58 -14.66 6.50
C GLU A 77 14.83 -13.83 6.82
N GLN A 78 15.43 -13.19 5.82
CA GLN A 78 16.58 -12.32 6.02
C GLN A 78 16.24 -11.11 6.91
N ALA A 79 15.07 -10.50 6.69
CA ALA A 79 14.56 -9.42 7.53
C ALA A 79 14.43 -9.86 9.00
N ARG A 80 13.91 -11.07 9.22
CA ARG A 80 13.77 -11.65 10.57
C ARG A 80 15.13 -11.88 11.24
N ILE A 81 16.11 -12.41 10.50
CA ILE A 81 17.47 -12.71 11.02
C ILE A 81 18.26 -11.42 11.32
N THR A 82 17.94 -10.32 10.65
CA THR A 82 18.66 -9.04 10.77
C THR A 82 17.94 -8.00 11.62
N ALA A 83 16.96 -8.41 12.44
CA ALA A 83 16.13 -7.49 13.22
C ALA A 83 15.53 -6.34 12.37
N GLY A 84 15.14 -6.69 11.13
CA GLY A 84 14.53 -5.80 10.16
C GLY A 84 15.51 -4.92 9.36
N SER A 85 16.80 -4.89 9.68
CA SER A 85 17.72 -3.96 9.01
C SER A 85 17.84 -4.21 7.50
N SER A 86 17.78 -5.48 7.06
CA SER A 86 17.77 -5.80 5.63
C SER A 86 16.46 -5.44 4.92
N ALA A 87 15.39 -5.16 5.68
CA ALA A 87 14.09 -4.75 5.15
C ALA A 87 13.95 -3.24 4.98
N GLN A 88 14.96 -2.44 5.38
CA GLN A 88 14.89 -0.97 5.31
C GLN A 88 14.48 -0.45 3.92
N PRO A 89 15.03 -0.94 2.79
CA PRO A 89 14.63 -0.43 1.47
C PRO A 89 13.14 -0.67 1.15
N LEU A 90 12.61 -1.84 1.51
CA LEU A 90 11.18 -2.14 1.31
C LEU A 90 10.30 -1.35 2.28
N TYR A 91 10.78 -1.15 3.50
CA TYR A 91 10.12 -0.33 4.50
C TYR A 91 10.04 1.14 4.07
N ASP A 92 11.09 1.70 3.50
CA ASP A 92 11.10 3.09 3.03
C ASP A 92 10.11 3.30 1.87
N LEU A 93 9.99 2.32 0.96
CA LEU A 93 8.92 2.32 -0.05
C LEU A 93 7.53 2.27 0.57
N CYS A 94 7.36 1.50 1.65
CA CYS A 94 6.11 1.44 2.40
C CYS A 94 5.76 2.79 3.02
N VAL A 95 6.71 3.42 3.71
CA VAL A 95 6.55 4.75 4.29
C VAL A 95 6.17 5.77 3.23
N ALA A 96 6.89 5.81 2.10
CA ALA A 96 6.62 6.74 1.02
C ALA A 96 5.23 6.55 0.41
N ALA A 97 4.84 5.30 0.11
CA ALA A 97 3.51 4.99 -0.42
C ALA A 97 2.42 5.37 0.58
N VAL A 98 2.57 5.01 1.85
CA VAL A 98 1.59 5.30 2.90
C VAL A 98 1.45 6.81 3.14
N ALA A 99 2.54 7.55 3.15
CA ALA A 99 2.52 9.01 3.28
C ALA A 99 1.77 9.68 2.12
N LEU A 100 2.01 9.24 0.88
CA LEU A 100 1.28 9.73 -0.29
C LEU A 100 -0.22 9.44 -0.17
N GLU A 101 -0.60 8.22 0.19
CA GLU A 101 -2.00 7.82 0.28
C GLU A 101 -2.73 8.50 1.45
N ALA A 102 -2.03 8.78 2.56
CA ALA A 102 -2.56 9.61 3.64
C ALA A 102 -2.80 11.07 3.18
N GLY A 103 -1.89 11.62 2.38
CA GLY A 103 -2.05 12.95 1.77
C GLY A 103 -3.23 13.03 0.81
N ASP A 104 -3.36 12.03 -0.08
CA ASP A 104 -4.51 11.87 -0.98
C ASP A 104 -5.83 11.82 -0.19
N ALA A 105 -5.89 10.96 0.84
CA ALA A 105 -7.08 10.79 1.67
C ALA A 105 -7.48 12.09 2.38
N ALA A 106 -6.50 12.82 2.92
CA ALA A 106 -6.74 14.12 3.55
C ALA A 106 -7.29 15.14 2.55
N ARG A 107 -6.70 15.23 1.35
CA ARG A 107 -7.14 16.18 0.31
C ARG A 107 -8.56 15.90 -0.18
N LEU A 108 -8.90 14.62 -0.36
CA LEU A 108 -10.21 14.19 -0.85
C LEU A 108 -11.26 14.03 0.27
N GLN A 109 -10.88 14.25 1.53
CA GLN A 109 -11.73 13.99 2.70
C GLN A 109 -12.23 12.52 2.74
N TRP A 110 -11.39 11.59 2.29
CA TRP A 110 -11.63 10.14 2.36
C TRP A 110 -11.06 9.56 3.66
N VAL A 111 -11.47 10.16 4.77
CA VAL A 111 -11.00 9.86 6.12
C VAL A 111 -12.18 9.91 7.10
N GLN A 112 -12.29 8.91 7.96
CA GLN A 112 -13.31 8.83 9.00
C GLN A 112 -12.68 8.41 10.33
N ASP A 113 -13.02 9.11 11.40
CA ASP A 113 -12.61 8.81 12.78
C ASP A 113 -13.86 8.49 13.62
N ASP A 114 -13.84 7.42 14.41
CA ASP A 114 -14.92 7.03 15.33
C ASP A 114 -14.57 7.26 16.82
N GLY A 115 -13.47 7.96 17.10
CA GLY A 115 -12.90 8.20 18.42
C GLY A 115 -11.95 7.10 18.89
N ARG A 116 -11.94 5.94 18.24
CA ARG A 116 -11.01 4.83 18.52
C ARG A 116 -10.04 4.63 17.37
N VAL A 117 -10.56 4.54 16.15
CA VAL A 117 -9.78 4.26 14.94
C VAL A 117 -10.04 5.33 13.90
N THR A 118 -8.97 5.80 13.27
CA THR A 118 -9.07 6.57 12.03
C THR A 118 -8.89 5.62 10.85
N ALA A 119 -9.89 5.53 9.99
CA ALA A 119 -9.82 4.85 8.70
C ALA A 119 -9.61 5.89 7.59
N ALA A 120 -8.71 5.61 6.65
CA ALA A 120 -8.46 6.46 5.49
C ALA A 120 -8.18 5.63 4.24
N MET A 121 -8.41 6.21 3.06
CA MET A 121 -8.07 5.56 1.79
C MET A 121 -7.57 6.59 0.77
N GLY A 122 -6.43 6.31 0.14
CA GLY A 122 -5.87 7.15 -0.91
C GLY A 122 -6.33 6.76 -2.31
N THR A 123 -5.85 7.50 -3.32
CA THR A 123 -6.30 7.30 -4.71
C THR A 123 -5.74 6.05 -5.38
N SER A 124 -4.71 5.41 -4.83
CA SER A 124 -4.21 4.14 -5.36
C SER A 124 -5.00 2.94 -4.84
N GLY A 125 -5.83 3.12 -3.82
CA GLY A 125 -6.63 2.05 -3.23
C GLY A 125 -6.06 1.45 -1.95
N VAL A 126 -5.02 2.07 -1.40
CA VAL A 126 -4.46 1.69 -0.10
C VAL A 126 -5.38 2.19 1.01
N VAL A 127 -5.73 1.27 1.92
CA VAL A 127 -6.51 1.57 3.12
C VAL A 127 -5.57 1.63 4.31
N LEU A 128 -5.72 2.68 5.13
CA LEU A 128 -4.97 2.89 6.36
C LEU A 128 -5.92 2.77 7.54
N LEU A 129 -5.49 2.06 8.59
CA LEU A 129 -6.17 2.00 9.89
C LEU A 129 -5.20 2.47 10.97
N ILE A 130 -5.61 3.48 11.74
CA ILE A 130 -4.76 4.15 12.73
C ILE A 130 -5.38 4.06 14.11
N GLU A 131 -4.65 3.48 15.08
CA GLU A 131 -5.00 3.38 16.50
C GLU A 131 -3.77 3.83 17.31
N GLY A 132 -3.58 5.15 17.46
CA GLY A 132 -2.37 5.76 18.04
C GLY A 132 -1.12 5.68 17.14
N VAL A 133 -0.92 4.53 16.48
CA VAL A 133 0.04 4.26 15.40
C VAL A 133 -0.71 3.71 14.18
N VAL A 134 -0.09 3.67 13.00
CA VAL A 134 -0.70 2.96 11.86
C VAL A 134 -0.70 1.47 12.17
N ARG A 135 -1.89 0.92 12.44
CA ARG A 135 -2.06 -0.50 12.77
C ARG A 135 -1.83 -1.37 11.54
N THR A 136 -2.29 -0.91 10.38
CA THR A 136 -2.05 -1.57 9.10
C THR A 136 -2.31 -0.61 7.93
N ALA A 137 -1.54 -0.78 6.86
CA ALA A 137 -1.80 -0.20 5.55
C ALA A 137 -1.79 -1.30 4.49
N PHE A 138 -2.89 -1.49 3.77
CA PHE A 138 -3.01 -2.62 2.84
C PHE A 138 -3.77 -2.25 1.58
N VAL A 139 -3.53 -3.00 0.51
CA VAL A 139 -4.29 -2.83 -0.72
C VAL A 139 -5.59 -3.60 -0.62
N ALA A 140 -6.69 -2.89 -0.43
CA ALA A 140 -8.00 -3.50 -0.28
C ALA A 140 -8.45 -4.21 -1.57
N GLY A 141 -9.22 -5.29 -1.42
CA GLY A 141 -9.78 -6.05 -2.52
C GLY A 141 -8.79 -7.01 -3.20
N GLN A 142 -7.55 -7.09 -2.72
CA GLN A 142 -6.51 -8.02 -3.21
C GLN A 142 -6.48 -9.34 -2.42
N GLY A 143 -7.56 -9.72 -1.75
CA GLY A 143 -7.70 -11.07 -1.23
C GLY A 143 -8.60 -11.83 -2.18
N ASP A 144 -8.05 -12.77 -2.97
CA ASP A 144 -8.87 -13.71 -3.72
C ASP A 144 -9.12 -14.97 -2.85
N PRO A 145 -10.36 -15.19 -2.39
CA PRO A 145 -10.71 -16.40 -1.66
C PRO A 145 -10.45 -17.68 -2.47
N GLN A 146 -10.48 -17.60 -3.80
CA GLN A 146 -10.26 -18.71 -4.71
C GLN A 146 -8.77 -19.01 -4.93
N ALA A 147 -7.91 -18.01 -5.14
CA ALA A 147 -6.44 -18.20 -5.11
C ALA A 147 -5.96 -18.72 -3.74
N THR A 148 -6.62 -18.30 -2.66
CA THR A 148 -6.42 -18.83 -1.30
C THR A 148 -6.81 -20.32 -1.23
N LYS A 149 -7.92 -20.74 -1.86
CA LYS A 149 -8.35 -22.15 -1.99
C LYS A 149 -7.47 -22.96 -2.97
N ASP A 150 -6.98 -22.39 -4.06
CA ASP A 150 -6.11 -23.07 -5.02
C ASP A 150 -4.69 -23.28 -4.45
N GLY A 151 -4.23 -22.35 -3.60
CA GLY A 151 -3.05 -22.53 -2.74
C GLY A 151 -3.22 -23.68 -1.73
N GLN A 152 -4.44 -23.94 -1.23
CA GLN A 152 -4.73 -25.13 -0.39
C GLN A 152 -4.56 -26.43 -1.16
N ARG A 153 -4.96 -26.46 -2.43
CA ARG A 153 -4.98 -27.68 -3.25
C ARG A 153 -3.58 -28.08 -3.73
N ARG A 154 -2.66 -27.12 -3.85
CA ARG A 154 -1.22 -27.36 -4.11
C ARG A 154 -0.40 -27.63 -2.85
N ARG A 155 -1.06 -28.09 -1.77
CA ARG A 155 -0.39 -28.69 -0.60
C ARG A 155 0.26 -29.99 -1.05
N LEU A 156 1.57 -29.94 -1.30
CA LEU A 156 2.54 -30.98 -0.95
C LEU A 156 3.99 -30.57 -1.27
N GLU A 157 4.26 -29.46 -2.01
CA GLU A 157 5.61 -29.25 -2.57
C GLU A 157 6.28 -27.88 -2.37
N ARG A 158 5.64 -26.83 -1.80
CA ARG A 158 6.25 -25.47 -1.80
C ARG A 158 6.42 -24.80 -0.44
N ARG A 159 7.62 -24.24 -0.21
CA ARG A 159 7.91 -23.22 0.81
C ARG A 159 7.17 -21.94 0.41
N GLY A 160 6.47 -21.31 1.35
CA GLY A 160 5.65 -20.11 1.11
C GLY A 160 5.40 -19.32 2.39
N LEU A 161 5.03 -18.04 2.25
CA LEU A 161 4.85 -17.10 3.35
C LEU A 161 3.58 -17.42 4.19
N PRO A 162 3.52 -17.03 5.48
CA PRO A 162 2.44 -17.43 6.38
C PRO A 162 1.03 -17.00 5.97
N ARG A 163 0.85 -15.90 5.22
CA ARG A 163 -0.46 -15.49 4.66
C ARG A 163 -0.76 -16.07 3.29
N GLU A 164 0.20 -16.76 2.67
CA GLU A 164 -0.10 -17.76 1.64
C GLU A 164 -0.69 -19.04 2.30
N ARG A 165 -0.74 -19.10 3.64
CA ARG A 165 -1.47 -20.14 4.38
C ARG A 165 -2.91 -19.70 4.63
N PRO A 166 -3.88 -20.50 4.21
CA PRO A 166 -5.27 -20.12 4.21
C PRO A 166 -5.98 -20.52 5.52
N LEU A 167 -6.64 -19.54 6.14
CA LEU A 167 -7.54 -19.74 7.27
C LEU A 167 -8.86 -20.39 6.81
N ARG A 168 -9.36 -21.35 7.61
CA ARG A 168 -10.64 -22.05 7.41
C ARG A 168 -11.82 -21.09 7.58
N SER A 169 -12.66 -20.99 6.56
CA SER A 169 -14.11 -20.78 6.71
C SER A 169 -14.84 -21.17 5.42
N GLY A 170 -15.90 -21.97 5.56
CA GLY A 170 -16.58 -22.64 4.47
C GLY A 170 -17.57 -21.77 3.68
N GLY A 171 -18.12 -22.38 2.61
CA GLY A 171 -19.41 -22.01 2.03
C GLY A 171 -19.38 -21.12 0.78
N HIS A 172 -19.64 -21.76 -0.36
CA HIS A 172 -20.29 -21.27 -1.60
C HIS A 172 -19.59 -20.28 -2.55
N GLY A 173 -19.73 -20.60 -3.85
CA GLY A 173 -19.45 -19.74 -5.01
C GLY A 173 -18.04 -19.90 -5.57
N GLY A 174 -17.86 -20.81 -6.54
CA GLY A 174 -16.64 -20.88 -7.34
C GLY A 174 -16.64 -19.79 -8.41
N ASP A 175 -15.52 -19.09 -8.55
CA ASP A 175 -15.21 -18.26 -9.70
C ASP A 175 -14.11 -19.00 -10.51
N PRO A 176 -14.32 -19.35 -11.79
CA PRO A 176 -13.43 -20.23 -12.55
C PRO A 176 -12.17 -19.55 -13.10
N HIS A 177 -11.89 -18.30 -12.70
CA HIS A 177 -10.77 -17.51 -13.23
C HIS A 177 -9.61 -17.44 -12.23
N GLY A 178 -8.81 -18.50 -12.21
CA GLY A 178 -7.51 -18.47 -11.55
C GLY A 178 -6.57 -17.40 -12.14
N PRO A 179 -5.42 -17.10 -11.49
CA PRO A 179 -4.52 -15.99 -11.81
C PRO A 179 -3.77 -16.07 -13.15
N GLN A 180 -4.20 -16.94 -14.08
CA GLN A 180 -3.56 -17.18 -15.38
C GLN A 180 -4.41 -16.83 -16.60
N SER A 181 -5.69 -16.48 -16.47
CA SER A 181 -6.44 -15.90 -17.59
C SER A 181 -6.24 -14.40 -17.66
N ARG A 182 -4.98 -13.97 -17.89
CA ARG A 182 -4.68 -12.60 -18.32
C ARG A 182 -5.43 -12.37 -19.63
N ARG A 183 -6.41 -11.49 -19.62
CA ARG A 183 -7.17 -11.21 -20.82
C ARG A 183 -6.23 -10.47 -21.79
N PRO A 184 -6.10 -10.86 -23.08
CA PRO A 184 -5.09 -10.32 -24.00
C PRO A 184 -5.08 -8.78 -24.18
N TRP A 185 -6.13 -8.10 -23.73
CA TRP A 185 -6.24 -6.65 -23.78
C TRP A 185 -5.60 -5.94 -22.58
N GLU A 186 -5.31 -6.62 -21.47
CA GLU A 186 -4.72 -6.01 -20.28
C GLU A 186 -3.27 -5.57 -20.51
N ASP A 187 -2.58 -6.22 -21.45
CA ASP A 187 -1.24 -5.81 -21.87
C ASP A 187 -1.23 -4.43 -22.52
N LYS A 188 -2.36 -4.01 -23.10
CA LYS A 188 -2.54 -2.68 -23.72
C LYS A 188 -2.87 -1.59 -22.71
N TRP A 189 -3.19 -1.93 -21.46
CA TRP A 189 -3.53 -0.94 -20.45
C TRP A 189 -2.31 -0.12 -20.03
N SER A 190 -2.51 1.19 -19.87
CA SER A 190 -1.55 2.09 -19.23
C SER A 190 -1.31 1.70 -17.76
N ALA A 191 -0.28 2.28 -17.14
CA ALA A 191 0.00 2.07 -15.72
C ALA A 191 -1.19 2.51 -14.85
N GLU A 192 -1.80 3.65 -15.18
CA GLU A 192 -2.97 4.20 -14.51
C GLU A 192 -4.20 3.33 -14.70
N GLU A 193 -4.45 2.81 -15.90
CA GLU A 193 -5.54 1.86 -16.15
C GLU A 193 -5.38 0.59 -15.32
N ARG A 194 -4.15 0.03 -15.26
CA ARG A 194 -3.86 -1.14 -14.43
C ARG A 194 -4.11 -0.85 -12.95
N LEU A 195 -3.63 0.29 -12.46
CA LEU A 195 -3.86 0.70 -11.08
C LEU A 195 -5.36 0.87 -10.78
N TYR A 196 -6.09 1.54 -11.67
CA TYR A 196 -7.52 1.74 -11.49
C TYR A 196 -8.28 0.42 -11.49
N TYR A 197 -8.13 -0.40 -12.53
CA TYR A 197 -8.94 -1.60 -12.73
C TYR A 197 -8.55 -2.75 -11.79
N ARG A 198 -7.26 -2.90 -11.47
CA ARG A 198 -6.80 -4.00 -10.61
C ARG A 198 -6.73 -3.66 -9.14
N VAL A 199 -6.56 -2.38 -8.77
CA VAL A 199 -6.25 -2.01 -7.39
C VAL A 199 -7.35 -1.13 -6.80
N PHE A 200 -7.50 0.08 -7.30
CA PHE A 200 -8.38 1.08 -6.71
C PHE A 200 -9.86 0.67 -6.80
N ARG A 201 -10.33 0.25 -7.97
CA ARG A 201 -11.73 -0.12 -8.18
C ARG A 201 -12.14 -1.33 -7.33
N PRO A 202 -11.36 -2.44 -7.24
CA PRO A 202 -11.62 -3.51 -6.29
C PRO A 202 -11.61 -3.06 -4.82
N ALA A 203 -10.70 -2.15 -4.43
CA ALA A 203 -10.63 -1.64 -3.07
C ALA A 203 -11.92 -0.89 -2.67
N VAL A 204 -12.40 0.02 -3.52
CA VAL A 204 -13.68 0.73 -3.30
C VAL A 204 -14.83 -0.27 -3.19
N GLN A 205 -14.85 -1.31 -4.03
CA GLN A 205 -15.90 -2.33 -3.99
C GLN A 205 -15.89 -3.12 -2.68
N LEU A 206 -14.70 -3.50 -2.18
CA LEU A 206 -14.56 -4.18 -0.89
C LEU A 206 -15.13 -3.30 0.23
N VAL A 207 -14.70 -2.04 0.32
CA VAL A 207 -15.18 -1.10 1.34
C VAL A 207 -16.69 -0.89 1.28
N LYS A 208 -17.25 -0.72 0.07
CA LYS A 208 -18.70 -0.53 -0.12
C LYS A 208 -19.52 -1.77 0.28
N ARG A 209 -18.98 -2.97 0.09
CA ARG A 209 -19.63 -4.24 0.48
C ARG A 209 -19.45 -4.56 1.97
N ALA A 210 -18.45 -3.98 2.62
CA ALA A 210 -18.14 -4.22 4.01
C ALA A 210 -19.33 -3.89 4.93
N GLN A 211 -19.47 -4.69 5.97
CA GLN A 211 -20.34 -4.43 7.10
C GLN A 211 -19.46 -4.07 8.29
N HIS A 212 -19.75 -2.94 8.94
CA HIS A 212 -18.96 -2.45 10.06
C HIS A 212 -18.89 -3.44 11.24
N ARG A 213 -19.96 -4.22 11.43
CA ARG A 213 -20.01 -5.31 12.40
C ARG A 213 -20.52 -6.56 11.70
N SER A 214 -19.72 -7.62 11.70
CA SER A 214 -20.18 -8.98 11.39
C SER A 214 -19.96 -9.87 12.60
N ARG A 215 -20.62 -11.03 12.60
CA ARG A 215 -20.35 -12.07 13.60
C ARG A 215 -19.52 -13.18 12.96
N ASP A 216 -18.49 -13.63 13.66
CA ASP A 216 -17.80 -14.86 13.28
C ASP A 216 -18.68 -16.10 13.56
N MET A 217 -18.20 -17.27 13.15
CA MET A 217 -18.92 -18.54 13.36
C MET A 217 -19.10 -18.90 14.85
N ARG A 218 -18.43 -18.21 15.77
CA ARG A 218 -18.54 -18.38 17.23
C ARG A 218 -19.39 -17.27 17.87
N GLY A 219 -20.00 -16.39 17.07
CA GLY A 219 -20.81 -15.27 17.54
C GLY A 219 -20.01 -14.05 18.02
N GLY A 220 -18.67 -14.08 17.90
CA GLY A 220 -17.79 -12.96 18.20
C GLY A 220 -17.96 -11.82 17.20
N ILE A 221 -17.97 -10.57 17.68
CA ILE A 221 -18.07 -9.41 16.80
C ILE A 221 -16.73 -9.19 16.10
N VAL A 222 -16.73 -9.30 14.78
CA VAL A 222 -15.61 -8.89 13.92
C VAL A 222 -15.92 -7.49 13.40
N ARG A 223 -15.02 -6.54 13.68
CA ARG A 223 -15.13 -5.17 13.17
C ARG A 223 -14.30 -5.04 11.91
N ALA A 224 -14.95 -4.60 10.84
CA ALA A 224 -14.26 -4.16 9.63
C ALA A 224 -14.13 -2.65 9.72
N ASP A 225 -13.10 -2.15 10.40
CA ASP A 225 -12.93 -0.72 10.69
C ASP A 225 -12.87 0.13 9.41
N TYR A 226 -12.38 -0.45 8.30
CA TYR A 226 -12.41 0.20 6.98
C TYR A 226 -13.83 0.46 6.43
N ALA A 227 -14.88 -0.19 6.98
CA ALA A 227 -16.26 0.07 6.61
C ALA A 227 -16.74 1.48 7.02
N LEU A 228 -16.02 2.17 7.92
CA LEU A 228 -16.25 3.58 8.26
C LEU A 228 -16.22 4.48 7.00
N LEU A 229 -15.42 4.11 6.00
CA LEU A 229 -15.26 4.85 4.75
C LEU A 229 -16.45 4.69 3.78
N LYS A 230 -17.40 3.79 4.08
CA LYS A 230 -18.50 3.45 3.15
C LYS A 230 -19.35 4.66 2.78
N GLY A 231 -19.54 5.63 3.68
CA GLY A 231 -20.28 6.85 3.41
C GLY A 231 -19.52 7.89 2.59
N LEU A 232 -18.19 7.87 2.66
CA LEU A 232 -17.31 8.91 2.10
C LEU A 232 -16.87 8.61 0.67
N LEU A 233 -16.60 7.33 0.35
CA LEU A 233 -16.10 6.97 -0.96
C LEU A 233 -17.17 7.15 -2.05
N PRO A 234 -16.80 7.44 -3.31
CA PRO A 234 -17.76 7.55 -4.40
C PRO A 234 -18.50 6.23 -4.66
N THR A 235 -19.75 6.31 -5.16
CA THR A 235 -20.48 5.12 -5.63
C THR A 235 -19.93 4.67 -6.98
N ARG A 236 -19.95 3.36 -7.26
CA ARG A 236 -19.38 2.77 -8.49
C ARG A 236 -19.97 3.35 -9.79
N SER A 237 -21.22 3.80 -9.78
CA SER A 237 -21.86 4.47 -10.93
C SER A 237 -21.32 5.87 -11.22
N ARG A 238 -20.65 6.50 -10.24
CA ARG A 238 -20.20 7.90 -10.25
C ARG A 238 -18.69 8.05 -10.32
N LEU A 239 -17.95 6.95 -10.44
CA LEU A 239 -16.49 6.99 -10.49
C LEU A 239 -16.01 6.07 -11.60
N LYS A 240 -16.05 6.59 -12.82
CA LYS A 240 -15.43 5.96 -13.99
C LYS A 240 -13.92 6.17 -13.92
N TYR A 241 -13.20 5.56 -14.87
CA TYR A 241 -11.74 5.69 -14.95
C TYR A 241 -11.31 7.15 -15.11
N GLU A 242 -12.03 7.90 -15.93
CA GLU A 242 -11.77 9.30 -16.24
C GLU A 242 -11.94 10.17 -14.99
N ASP A 243 -13.07 10.00 -14.28
CA ASP A 243 -13.34 10.70 -13.01
C ASP A 243 -12.25 10.41 -11.96
N TRP A 244 -11.83 9.14 -11.85
CA TRP A 244 -10.75 8.74 -10.94
C TRP A 244 -9.41 9.37 -11.32
N LEU A 245 -9.10 9.45 -12.61
CA LEU A 245 -7.86 10.01 -13.10
C LEU A 245 -7.77 11.52 -12.79
N GLU A 246 -8.89 12.24 -12.90
CA GLU A 246 -8.98 13.64 -12.49
C GLU A 246 -8.71 13.82 -10.98
N LEU A 247 -9.34 12.99 -10.13
CA LEU A 247 -9.06 13.01 -8.68
C LEU A 247 -7.59 12.74 -8.36
N ARG A 248 -6.98 11.77 -9.06
CA ARG A 248 -5.58 11.41 -8.87
C ARG A 248 -4.64 12.55 -9.27
N ARG A 249 -4.89 13.20 -10.40
CA ARG A 249 -4.14 14.38 -10.85
C ARG A 249 -4.30 15.56 -9.89
N ALA A 250 -5.50 15.76 -9.35
CA ALA A 250 -5.76 16.80 -8.36
C ALA A 250 -4.98 16.58 -7.05
N CYS A 251 -4.69 15.31 -6.68
CA CYS A 251 -3.88 14.98 -5.52
C CYS A 251 -2.38 15.04 -5.79
N ARG A 252 -1.98 14.74 -7.02
CA ARG A 252 -0.59 14.68 -7.47
C ARG A 252 -0.39 15.70 -8.58
N PRO A 253 -0.39 17.01 -8.27
CA PRO A 253 -0.02 17.99 -9.28
C PRO A 253 1.37 17.60 -9.76
N GLU A 254 1.53 17.48 -11.08
CA GLU A 254 2.83 17.25 -11.68
C GLU A 254 3.80 18.24 -11.04
N SER A 255 4.89 17.73 -10.45
CA SER A 255 5.97 18.60 -10.01
C SER A 255 6.28 19.52 -11.19
N PRO A 256 6.28 20.86 -11.01
CA PRO A 256 6.40 21.77 -12.13
C PRO A 256 7.66 21.38 -12.90
N SER A 257 7.46 20.81 -14.08
CA SER A 257 8.51 20.35 -14.97
C SER A 257 9.10 21.58 -15.63
N GLY A 258 9.94 22.29 -14.89
CA GLY A 258 10.72 23.41 -15.38
C GLY A 258 12.01 23.50 -14.58
N PRO A 259 13.19 23.48 -15.21
CA PRO A 259 14.38 23.90 -14.51
C PRO A 259 14.16 25.34 -13.99
N PRO A 260 14.73 25.72 -12.83
CA PRO A 260 14.73 27.12 -12.41
C PRO A 260 15.26 27.94 -13.59
N GLN A 261 14.44 28.85 -14.11
CA GLN A 261 14.93 29.83 -15.06
C GLN A 261 15.97 30.64 -14.30
N ASP A 262 17.23 30.50 -14.71
CA ASP A 262 18.32 31.35 -14.23
C ASP A 262 17.85 32.81 -14.30
N PRO A 263 17.97 33.59 -13.22
CA PRO A 263 17.76 35.02 -13.30
C PRO A 263 18.79 35.57 -14.28
N ARG A 264 18.33 35.97 -15.47
CA ARG A 264 19.15 36.69 -16.44
C ARG A 264 19.87 37.82 -15.71
N PRO A 265 21.20 37.94 -15.82
CA PRO A 265 21.89 39.08 -15.25
C PRO A 265 21.35 40.35 -15.89
N ALA A 266 21.02 41.33 -15.05
CA ALA A 266 20.60 42.65 -15.47
C ALA A 266 21.63 43.21 -16.46
N ALA A 267 21.16 43.68 -17.61
CA ALA A 267 21.98 44.38 -18.57
C ALA A 267 22.61 45.59 -17.87
N VAL A 268 23.94 45.58 -17.75
CA VAL A 268 24.75 46.75 -17.41
C VAL A 268 24.58 47.73 -18.57
N THR A 269 23.79 48.77 -18.37
CA THR A 269 23.82 49.93 -19.24
C THR A 269 25.08 50.71 -18.93
N ASP A 270 26.09 50.56 -19.79
CA ASP A 270 27.24 51.46 -19.88
C ASP A 270 26.74 52.88 -20.21
N GLY A 271 26.75 53.73 -19.19
CA GLY A 271 26.62 55.18 -19.34
C GLY A 271 28.00 55.81 -19.43
N THR A 272 28.61 55.77 -20.61
CA THR A 272 29.73 56.66 -20.95
C THR A 272 29.17 58.04 -21.26
N GLY A 273 29.40 59.00 -20.37
CA GLY A 273 28.94 60.38 -20.56
C GLY A 273 29.52 61.39 -19.57
N LYS A 274 30.74 61.85 -19.85
CA LYS A 274 31.30 63.20 -19.57
C LYS A 274 31.13 63.78 -18.16
N ASN A 275 32.20 63.74 -17.36
CA ASN A 275 33.12 64.87 -17.13
C ASN A 275 34.36 64.40 -16.37
#